data_AF-A0A429XE71-F1
#
_entry.id   AF-A0A429XE71-F1
#
_cell.length_a   1.000
_cell.length_b   1.000
_cell.length_c   1.000
_cell.angle_alpha   90.00
_cell.angle_beta   90.00
_cell.angle_gamma   90.00
#
_symmetry.space_group_name_H-M   'P 1'
#
loop_
_entity.id
_entity.type
_entity.pdbx_description
1 polymer ?
#
loop_
_entity_poly.entity_id
_entity_poly.type
_entity_poly.pdbx_seq_one_letter_code
_entity_poly.pdbx_strand_id
1 'polypeptide(L)' 'MEKNTNNKRKQTLLDEIYSLRKEMMIYGTTKGLTNKKTIELSQKLDIMLNKYPLT' A
#
# COMPACT_ATOMS: atom_id res chain seq x y z
N MET A 1 4.45 18.43 21.49
CA MET A 1 3.25 18.02 20.71
C MET A 1 3.58 17.33 19.37
N GLU A 2 4.84 17.28 18.92
CA GLU A 2 5.19 16.79 17.56
C GLU A 2 5.18 15.26 17.37
N LYS A 3 5.43 14.47 18.44
CA LYS A 3 5.47 12.99 18.35
C LYS A 3 4.13 12.36 17.92
N ASN A 4 3.00 12.95 18.30
CA ASN A 4 1.68 12.40 17.99
C ASN A 4 1.33 12.51 16.50
N THR A 5 1.74 13.59 15.83
CA THR A 5 1.44 13.83 14.41
C THR A 5 2.21 12.88 13.51
N ASN A 6 3.48 12.60 13.84
CA ASN A 6 4.31 11.66 13.09
C ASN A 6 3.81 10.22 13.22
N ASN A 7 3.40 9.81 14.41
CA ASN A 7 2.81 8.49 14.64
C ASN A 7 1.48 8.30 13.89
N LYS A 8 0.62 9.33 13.87
CA LYS A 8 -0.64 9.28 13.12
C LYS A 8 -0.42 9.16 11.61
N ARG A 9 0.50 9.97 11.04
CA ARG A 9 0.85 9.89 9.61
C ARG A 9 1.42 8.52 9.23
N LYS A 10 2.27 7.96 10.08
CA LYS A 10 2.82 6.62 9.90
C LYS A 10 1.73 5.56 9.91
N GLN A 11 0.78 5.63 10.84
CA GLN A 11 -0.34 4.69 10.91
C GLN A 11 -1.23 4.79 9.66
N THR A 12 -1.59 6.00 9.24
CA THR A 12 -2.37 6.20 8.00
C THR A 12 -1.68 5.59 6.79
N LEU A 13 -0.35 5.78 6.65
CA LEU A 13 0.40 5.18 5.55
C LEU A 13 0.41 3.64 5.62
N LEU A 14 0.52 3.06 6.82
CA LEU A 14 0.44 1.61 7.00
C LEU A 14 -0.95 1.07 6.66
N ASP A 15 -2.02 1.78 7.02
CA ASP A 15 -3.39 1.39 6.71
C ASP A 15 -3.65 1.42 5.18
N GLU A 16 -3.13 2.44 4.49
CA GLU A 16 -3.17 2.54 3.03
C GLU A 16 -2.41 1.39 2.35
N ILE A 17 -1.19 1.09 2.81
CA ILE A 17 -0.38 -0.05 2.31
C ILE A 17 -1.13 -1.37 2.52
N TYR A 18 -1.73 -1.56 3.70
CA TYR A 18 -2.49 -2.77 4.01
C TYR A 18 -3.72 -2.92 3.11
N SER A 19 -4.47 -1.83 2.91
CA SER A 19 -5.63 -1.81 2.01
C SER A 19 -5.24 -2.17 0.58
N LEU A 20 -4.18 -1.55 0.05
CA LEU A 20 -3.66 -1.83 -1.29
C LEU A 20 -3.20 -3.28 -1.46
N ARG A 21 -2.52 -3.85 -0.46
CA ARG A 21 -2.11 -5.27 -0.45
C ARG A 21 -3.32 -6.21 -0.53
N LYS A 22 -4.37 -5.91 0.24
CA LYS A 22 -5.59 -6.72 0.25
C LYS A 22 -6.27 -6.67 -1.11
N GLU A 23 -6.42 -5.49 -1.70
CA GLU A 23 -7.00 -5.33 -3.03
C GLU A 23 -6.16 -6.06 -4.10
N MET A 24 -4.84 -5.91 -4.07
CA MET A 24 -3.94 -6.59 -5.00
C MET A 24 -4.02 -8.12 -4.88
N MET A 25 -4.12 -8.67 -3.66
CA MET A 25 -4.33 -10.11 -3.46
C MET A 25 -5.67 -10.57 -4.04
N ILE A 26 -6.75 -9.81 -3.86
CA ILE A 26 -8.06 -10.17 -4.40
C ILE A 26 -8.00 -10.18 -5.94
N TYR A 27 -7.47 -9.13 -6.57
CA TYR A 27 -7.36 -9.09 -8.03
C TYR A 27 -6.35 -10.11 -8.57
N GLY A 28 -5.21 -10.29 -7.91
CA GLY A 28 -4.19 -11.25 -8.29
C GLY A 28 -4.69 -12.69 -8.26
N THR A 29 -5.50 -13.05 -7.26
CA THR A 29 -6.08 -14.39 -7.13
C THR A 29 -7.30 -14.61 -8.04
N THR A 30 -8.13 -13.58 -8.25
CA THR A 30 -9.38 -13.73 -9.03
C THR A 30 -9.24 -13.42 -10.52
N LYS A 31 -8.29 -12.55 -10.92
CA LYS A 31 -8.10 -12.08 -12.30
C LYS A 31 -6.70 -12.38 -12.86
N GLY A 32 -5.78 -12.83 -12.02
CA GLY A 32 -4.39 -13.11 -12.38
C GLY A 32 -3.46 -11.92 -12.17
N LEU A 33 -2.16 -12.22 -12.09
CA LEU A 33 -1.10 -11.24 -11.84
C LEU A 33 -0.83 -10.31 -13.02
N THR A 34 -1.13 -10.76 -14.25
CA THR A 34 -0.97 -9.97 -15.48
C THR A 34 -2.19 -9.11 -15.81
N ASN A 35 -3.25 -9.18 -14.99
CA ASN A 35 -4.41 -8.30 -15.17
C ASN A 35 -3.98 -6.84 -14.97
N LYS A 36 -4.45 -5.94 -15.86
CA LYS A 36 -4.16 -4.51 -15.80
C LYS A 36 -4.38 -3.92 -14.40
N LYS A 37 -5.46 -4.30 -13.73
CA LYS A 37 -5.79 -3.80 -12.39
C LYS A 37 -4.81 -4.30 -11.34
N THR A 38 -4.39 -5.56 -11.41
CA THR A 38 -3.35 -6.10 -10.51
C THR A 38 -2.01 -5.38 -10.70
N ILE A 39 -1.64 -5.09 -11.95
CA ILE A 39 -0.44 -4.32 -12.28
C ILE A 39 -0.52 -2.90 -11.71
N GLU A 40 -1.63 -2.18 -11.94
CA GLU A 40 -1.83 -0.83 -11.39
C GLU A 40 -1.76 -0.81 -9.85
N LEU A 41 -2.33 -1.81 -9.19
CA LEU A 41 -2.28 -1.95 -7.73
C LEU A 41 -0.85 -2.22 -7.25
N SER A 42 -0.09 -3.06 -7.96
CA SER A 42 1.31 -3.33 -7.62
C SER A 42 2.20 -2.08 -7.73
N GLN A 43 2.01 -1.27 -8.77
CA GLN A 43 2.75 -0.01 -8.97
C GLN A 43 2.40 1.02 -7.89
N LYS A 44 1.11 1.14 -7.53
CA LYS A 44 0.68 2.02 -6.43
C LYS A 44 1.25 1.57 -5.09
N LEU A 45 1.27 0.26 -4.83
CA LEU A 45 1.83 -0.30 -3.61
C LEU A 45 3.33 0.01 -3.51
N ASP A 46 4.08 -0.13 -4.60
CA ASP A 46 5.51 0.21 -4.66
C ASP A 46 5.78 1.68 -4.32
N ILE A 47 5.00 2.60 -4.91
CA ILE A 47 5.09 4.04 -4.60
C ILE A 47 4.83 4.31 -3.11
N MET A 48 3.85 3.64 -2.49
CA MET A 48 3.54 3.85 -1.07
C MET A 48 4.60 3.24 -0.16
N LEU A 49 5.16 2.08 -0.52
CA LEU A 49 6.27 1.47 0.21
C LEU A 49 7.52 2.36 0.17
N ASN A 50 7.83 2.97 -0.97
CA ASN A 50 8.95 3.92 -1.09
C ASN A 50 8.77 5.20 -0.25
N LYS A 51 7.52 5.60 0.03
CA LYS A 51 7.22 6.72 0.93
C LYS A 51 7.33 6.35 2.41
N TYR A 52 7.27 5.06 2.74
CA TYR A 52 7.44 4.60 4.10
C TYR A 52 8.95 4.60 4.39
N PRO A 53 9.47 5.48 5.26
CA PRO A 53 10.88 5.47 5.59
C PRO A 53 11.22 4.10 6.20
N LEU A 54 11.98 3.31 5.45
CA LEU A 54 12.71 2.17 5.98
C LEU A 54 13.69 2.76 7.02
N THR A 55 13.28 2.63 8.28
CA THR A 55 14.11 2.91 9.45
C THR A 55 15.47 2.26 9.35
#